data_AF-A0AAW9XAU3-F1
#
_entry.id   AF-A0AAW9XAU3-F1
#
_cell.length_a   1.000
_cell.length_b   1.000
_cell.length_c   1.000
_cell.angle_alpha   90.00
_cell.angle_beta   90.00
_cell.angle_gamma   90.00
#
_symmetry.space_group_name_H-M   'P 1'
#
loop_
_entity.id
_entity.type
_entity.pdbx_description
1 polymer ?
#
loop_
_entity_poly.entity_id
_entity_poly.type
_entity_poly.pdbx_seq_one_letter_code
_entity_poly.pdbx_strand_id
1 'polypeptide(L)' 'MSDNNIGTPRPELVEDIFALPVERHMLYFIQTDTDIIIIRILSQHQDAGRHLNWQ' A
#
# COMPACT_ATOMS: atom_id res chain seq x y z
N MET A 1 16.17 -3.84 3.86
CA MET A 1 14.77 -3.50 4.16
C MET A 1 14.57 -3.70 5.63
N SER A 2 14.43 -2.63 6.41
CA SER A 2 14.32 -2.74 7.87
C SER A 2 13.02 -3.45 8.26
N ASP A 3 13.03 -4.25 9.34
CA ASP A 3 11.86 -4.93 9.90
C ASP A 3 10.78 -3.97 10.47
N ASN A 4 10.98 -2.66 10.33
CA ASN A 4 10.09 -1.60 10.82
C ASN A 4 9.09 -1.11 9.76
N ASN A 5 8.68 -1.95 8.81
CA ASN A 5 7.69 -1.53 7.83
C ASN A 5 6.29 -1.51 8.44
N ILE A 6 5.60 -0.37 8.34
CA ILE A 6 4.27 -0.17 8.90
C ILE A 6 3.14 -0.64 7.98
N GLY A 7 3.43 -0.93 6.71
CA GLY A 7 2.46 -1.34 5.70
C GLY A 7 2.62 -2.78 5.25
N THR A 8 1.61 -3.29 4.55
CA THR A 8 1.67 -4.58 3.86
C THR A 8 2.28 -4.39 2.47
N PRO A 9 3.34 -5.12 2.09
CA PRO A 9 3.88 -5.06 0.73
C PRO A 9 2.80 -5.44 -0.30
N ARG A 10 2.79 -4.73 -1.45
CA ARG A 10 1.89 -4.97 -2.58
C ARG A 10 2.68 -5.28 -3.86
N PRO A 11 3.42 -6.41 -3.90
CA PRO A 11 4.25 -6.77 -5.06
C PRO A 11 3.43 -6.95 -6.34
N GLU A 12 2.11 -7.15 -6.23
CA GLU A 12 1.17 -7.24 -7.35
C GLU A 12 0.94 -5.91 -8.10
N LEU A 13 1.30 -4.77 -7.50
CA LEU A 13 1.18 -3.44 -8.11
C LEU A 13 2.47 -3.05 -8.83
N VAL A 14 3.51 -2.80 -8.04
CA VAL A 14 4.88 -2.45 -8.43
C VAL A 14 5.78 -2.86 -7.25
N GLU A 15 7.06 -3.16 -7.52
CA GLU A 15 8.06 -3.36 -6.47
C GLU A 15 8.10 -2.16 -5.50
N ASP A 16 8.35 -2.43 -4.22
CA ASP A 16 8.49 -1.45 -3.12
C ASP A 16 7.24 -0.61 -2.78
N ILE A 17 6.05 -0.94 -3.30
CA ILE A 17 4.79 -0.34 -2.83
C ILE A 17 4.29 -1.06 -1.58
N PHE A 18 3.93 -0.28 -0.57
CA PHE A 18 3.24 -0.72 0.63
C PHE A 18 1.84 -0.15 0.68
N ALA A 19 0.94 -0.89 1.31
CA ALA A 19 -0.43 -0.49 1.57
C ALA A 19 -0.73 -0.49 3.08
N LEU A 20 -1.40 0.56 3.55
CA LEU A 20 -1.87 0.68 4.92
C LEU A 20 -3.36 1.09 4.93
N PRO A 21 -4.27 0.22 5.41
CA PRO A 21 -5.67 0.62 5.62
C PRO A 21 -5.76 1.61 6.78
N VAL A 22 -6.43 2.75 6.54
CA VAL A 22 -6.75 3.75 7.56
C VAL A 22 -8.21 4.15 7.40
N GLU A 23 -9.02 3.80 8.39
CA GLU A 23 -10.48 3.96 8.36
C GLU A 23 -11.10 3.39 7.07
N ARG A 24 -11.68 4.27 6.22
CA ARG A 24 -12.32 3.90 4.94
C ARG A 24 -11.40 4.07 3.73
N HIS A 25 -10.12 4.33 3.97
CA HIS A 25 -9.14 4.63 2.94
C HIS A 25 -7.98 3.64 2.95
N MET A 26 -7.34 3.53 1.79
CA MET A 26 -6.09 2.80 1.60
C MET A 26 -5.01 3.81 1.24
N LEU A 27 -3.95 3.83 2.03
CA LEU A 27 -2.74 4.60 1.75
C LEU A 27 -1.77 3.70 0.99
N TYR A 28 -1.33 4.13 -0.18
CA TYR A 28 -0.25 3.50 -0.92
C TYR A 28 0.99 4.38 -0.85
N PHE A 29 2.11 3.80 -0.44
CA PHE A 29 3.33 4.55 -0.20
C PHE A 29 4.58 3.73 -0.52
N ILE A 30 5.68 4.44 -0.76
CA ILE A 30 7.03 3.88 -0.71
C ILE A 30 7.65 4.31 0.61
N GLN A 31 8.40 3.40 1.23
CA GLN A 31 9.18 3.67 2.44
C GLN A 31 10.66 3.57 2.09
N THR A 32 11.40 4.64 2.37
CA THR A 32 12.87 4.63 2.41
C THR A 32 13.33 4.46 3.86
N ASP A 33 14.64 4.49 4.11
CA ASP A 33 15.17 4.42 5.47
C ASP A 33 14.77 5.63 6.34
N THR A 34 14.45 6.77 5.71
CA THR A 34 14.18 8.05 6.41
C THR A 34 12.81 8.65 6.12
N ASP A 35 12.16 8.24 5.02
CA ASP A 35 10.99 8.93 4.49
C ASP A 35 9.86 7.97 4.14
N ILE A 36 8.63 8.47 4.27
CA ILE A 36 7.42 7.85 3.75
C ILE A 36 6.87 8.75 2.65
N ILE A 37 6.82 8.22 1.44
CA ILE A 37 6.31 8.92 0.26
C ILE A 37 4.92 8.38 -0.05
N ILE A 38 3.88 9.16 0.23
CA ILE A 38 2.50 8.81 -0.14
C ILE A 38 2.33 8.97 -1.65
N ILE A 39 2.03 7.88 -2.34
CA ILE A 39 1.76 7.86 -3.79
C ILE A 39 0.29 8.14 -4.05
N ARG A 40 -0.61 7.46 -3.31
CA ARG A 40 -2.05 7.64 -3.42
C ARG A 40 -2.77 7.40 -2.11
N ILE A 41 -3.90 8.07 -1.97
CA ILE A 41 -4.93 7.77 -0.98
C ILE A 41 -6.20 7.46 -1.76
N LEU A 42 -6.70 6.24 -1.63
CA LEU A 42 -7.92 5.80 -2.31
C LEU A 42 -8.96 5.39 -1.27
N SER A 43 -10.23 5.34 -1.67
CA SER A 43 -11.20 4.59 -0.88
C SER A 43 -10.81 3.11 -0.85
N GLN A 44 -11.05 2.43 0.27
CA GLN A 44 -10.86 0.96 0.35
C GLN A 44 -11.74 0.19 -0.66
N HIS A 45 -12.75 0.84 -1.23
CA HIS A 45 -13.53 0.30 -2.34
C HIS A 45 -12.76 0.16 -3.65
N GLN A 46 -11.62 0.84 -3.78
CA GLN A 46 -10.77 0.86 -4.96
C GLN A 46 -9.45 0.09 -4.73
N ASP A 47 -9.38 -0.70 -3.65
CA ASP A 47 -8.19 -1.47 -3.34
C ASP A 47 -7.91 -2.51 -4.42
N ALA A 48 -6.70 -2.50 -4.98
CA ALA A 48 -6.30 -3.38 -6.08
C ALA A 48 -6.44 -4.87 -5.74
N GLY A 49 -6.24 -5.26 -4.47
CA GLY A 49 -6.45 -6.64 -4.03
C GLY A 49 -7.88 -7.16 -4.24
N ARG A 50 -8.87 -6.26 -4.25
CA ARG A 50 -10.27 -6.60 -4.57
C ARG A 50 -10.50 -6.84 -6.06
N HIS A 51 -9.67 -6.25 -6.90
CA HIS A 51 -9.79 -6.35 -8.36
C HIS A 51 -8.99 -7.53 -8.93
N LEU A 52 -7.88 -7.90 -8.27
CA LEU A 52 -7.03 -9.01 -8.69
C LEU A 52 -7.59 -10.39 -8.34
N ASN A 53 -8.41 -10.48 -7.29
CA ASN A 53 -9.08 -11.72 -6.87
C ASN A 53 -10.53 -11.83 -7.37
N TRP A 54 -10.91 -11.08 -8.42
CA TRP A 54 -12.23 -11.26 -9.04
C TRP A 54 -12.28 -12.60 -9.79
N GLN A 55 -12.72 -13.64 -9.08
CA GLN A 55 -13.36 -14.83 -9.66
C GLN A 55 -14.85 -14.59 -9.85
#